data_AF-A0A7C7ZMR7-F1
#
_entry.id   AF-A0A7C7ZMR7-F1
#
_cell.length_a   1.000
_cell.length_b   1.000
_cell.length_c   1.000
_cell.angle_alpha   90.00
_cell.angle_beta   90.00
_cell.angle_gamma   90.00
#
_symmetry.space_group_name_H-M   'P 1'
#
loop_
_entity.id
_entity.type
_entity.pdbx_description
1 polymer ?
#
loop_
_entity_poly.entity_id
_entity_poly.type
_entity_poly.pdbx_seq_one_letter_code
_entity_poly.pdbx_strand_id
1 'polypeptide(L)' 'MKSLVTIDRYGRTVGRLFVGSLNINKQMVRAGHAWAYKRYMKVIKLIGRVNGSALVGQQAAS' A
#
# COMPACT_ATOMS: atom_id res chain seq x y z
N MET A 1 -1.87 -7.33 16.20
CA MET A 1 -3.12 -7.75 15.52
C MET A 1 -2.76 -8.38 14.17
N LYS A 2 -3.39 -9.51 13.80
CA LYS A 2 -3.18 -10.18 12.51
C LYS A 2 -4.35 -9.85 11.58
N SER A 3 -4.06 -9.35 10.38
CA SER A 3 -5.06 -9.21 9.31
C SER A 3 -4.99 -10.45 8.42
N LEU A 4 -6.03 -11.27 8.45
CA LEU A 4 -6.14 -12.49 7.65
C LEU A 4 -6.34 -12.14 6.17
N VAL A 5 -5.57 -12.78 5.29
CA VAL A 5 -5.69 -12.60 3.84
C VAL A 5 -6.31 -13.83 3.18
N THR A 6 -5.80 -15.02 3.47
CA THR A 6 -6.31 -16.28 2.89
C THR A 6 -5.80 -17.53 3.65
N ILE A 7 -6.32 -18.70 3.31
CA ILE A 7 -5.74 -20.01 3.65
C ILE A 7 -5.06 -20.58 2.40
N ASP A 8 -3.83 -21.06 2.50
CA ASP A 8 -3.13 -21.66 1.36
C ASP A 8 -3.59 -23.11 1.11
N ARG A 9 -3.11 -23.71 0.00
CA ARG A 9 -3.41 -25.11 -0.38
C ARG A 9 -2.95 -26.16 0.64
N TYR A 10 -2.17 -25.77 1.64
CA TYR A 10 -1.67 -26.63 2.71
C TYR A 10 -2.41 -26.39 4.04
N GLY A 11 -3.49 -25.61 4.04
CA GLY A 11 -4.27 -25.31 5.24
C GLY A 11 -3.63 -24.27 6.16
N ARG A 12 -2.57 -23.58 5.73
CA ARG A 12 -1.90 -22.57 6.56
C ARG A 12 -2.55 -21.20 6.41
N THR A 13 -2.58 -20.45 7.50
CA THR A 13 -3.16 -19.11 7.52
C THR A 13 -2.17 -18.05 7.04
N VAL A 14 -2.45 -17.45 5.88
CA VAL A 14 -1.67 -16.36 5.29
C VAL A 14 -2.27 -15.01 5.68
N GLY A 15 -1.45 -14.11 6.20
CA GLY A 15 -1.91 -12.80 6.66
C GLY A 15 -0.81 -11.75 6.75
N ARG A 16 -1.23 -10.51 6.98
CA ARG A 16 -0.35 -9.39 7.31
C ARG A 16 -0.29 -9.22 8.82
N LEU A 17 0.92 -9.11 9.35
CA LEU A 17 1.15 -8.94 10.78
C LEU A 17 1.38 -7.46 11.11
N PHE A 18 0.66 -6.98 12.12
CA PHE A 18 0.78 -5.62 12.61
C PHE A 18 1.03 -5.58 14.12
N VAL A 19 1.98 -4.73 14.52
CA VAL A 19 2.19 -4.32 15.90
C VAL A 19 1.89 -2.83 15.97
N GLY A 20 0.76 -2.46 16.58
CA GLY A 20 0.19 -1.12 16.42
C GLY A 20 -0.06 -0.80 14.95
N SER A 21 0.53 0.30 14.46
CA SER A 21 0.50 0.72 13.05
C SER A 21 1.62 0.10 12.19
N LEU A 22 2.55 -0.65 12.80
CA LEU A 22 3.73 -1.17 12.11
C LEU A 22 3.41 -2.48 11.36
N ASN A 23 3.60 -2.48 10.05
CA ASN A 23 3.54 -3.69 9.23
C ASN A 23 4.85 -4.49 9.33
N ILE A 24 4.79 -5.64 9.99
CA ILE A 24 5.97 -6.49 10.25
C ILE A 24 6.48 -7.13 8.96
N ASN A 25 5.61 -7.60 8.08
CA ASN A 25 6.03 -8.19 6.80
C ASN A 25 6.89 -7.19 5.99
N LYS A 26 6.51 -5.91 6.00
CA LYS A 26 7.29 -4.84 5.34
C LYS A 26 8.64 -4.62 6.02
N GLN A 27 8.69 -4.66 7.36
CA GLN A 27 9.95 -4.48 8.09
C GLN A 27 10.93 -5.63 7.87
N MET A 28 10.44 -6.87 7.83
CA MET A 28 11.30 -8.02 7.54
C MET A 28 12.01 -7.88 6.19
N VAL A 29 11.30 -7.37 5.17
CA VAL A 29 11.92 -7.10 3.85
C VAL A 29 12.91 -5.94 3.93
N ARG A 30 12.55 -4.85 4.62
CA ARG A 30 13.44 -3.68 4.77
C ARG A 30 14.73 -4.02 5.53
N ALA A 31 14.66 -4.87 6.55
CA ALA A 31 15.80 -5.29 7.36
C ALA A 31 16.61 -6.44 6.73
N GLY A 32 16.21 -6.96 5.57
CA GLY A 32 16.92 -8.05 4.89
C GLY A 32 16.63 -9.46 5.45
N HIS A 33 15.64 -9.61 6.32
CA HIS A 33 15.23 -10.92 6.87
C HIS A 33 14.28 -11.70 5.96
N ALA A 34 13.72 -11.06 4.93
CA ALA A 34 12.79 -11.70 4.00
C ALA A 34 12.85 -11.06 2.61
N TRP A 35 12.33 -11.77 1.61
CA TRP A 35 12.15 -11.25 0.25
C TRP A 35 10.67 -11.09 -0.10
N ALA A 36 10.37 -10.05 -0.88
CA ALA A 36 9.03 -9.81 -1.39
C ALA A 36 8.83 -10.49 -2.75
N TYR A 37 7.81 -11.35 -2.85
CA TYR A 37 7.47 -11.99 -4.11
C TYR A 37 6.57 -11.08 -4.97
N LYS A 38 7.08 -10.66 -6.13
CA LYS A 38 6.45 -9.67 -7.01
C LYS A 38 4.99 -10.00 -7.35
N ARG A 39 4.66 -11.29 -7.52
CA ARG A 39 3.29 -11.76 -7.84
C ARG A 39 2.22 -11.27 -6.84
N TYR A 40 2.60 -11.05 -5.59
CA TYR A 40 1.67 -10.64 -4.52
C TYR A 40 1.80 -9.17 -4.13
N MET A 41 2.68 -8.42 -4.79
CA MET A 41 2.82 -6.98 -4.56
C MET A 41 1.67 -6.26 -5.27
N LYS A 42 0.73 -5.73 -4.49
CA LYS A 42 -0.30 -4.83 -5.03
C LYS A 42 0.34 -3.47 -5.30
N VAL A 43 0.56 -3.15 -6.57
CA VAL A 43 0.93 -1.79 -6.97
C VAL A 43 -0.34 -0.95 -6.92
N ILE A 44 -0.42 -0.03 -5.96
CA ILE A 44 -1.44 1.01 -5.99
C ILE A 44 -1.00 2.00 -7.06
N LYS A 45 -1.62 1.95 -8.23
CA LYS A 45 -1.46 2.99 -9.25
C LYS A 45 -2.24 4.19 -8.74
N LEU A 46 -1.52 5.18 -8.20
CA LEU A 46 -2.08 6.50 -7.92
C LEU A 46 -2.42 7.14 -9.26
N ILE A 47 -3.65 6.93 -9.72
CA ILE A 47 -4.23 7.69 -10.82
C ILE A 47 -4.64 9.03 -10.22
N GLY A 48 -3.72 9.99 -10.25
CA GLY A 48 -4.04 11.37 -9.95
C GLY A 48 -5.05 11.85 -10.98
N ARG A 49 -6.34 11.88 -10.60
CA ARG A 49 -7.34 12.64 -11.34
C ARG A 49 -7.03 14.11 -11.06
N VAL A 50 -6.18 14.71 -11.87
CA VAL A 50 -6.07 16.17 -11.96
C VAL A 50 -7.39 16.68 -12.53
N ASN A 51 -8.31 17.09 -11.64
CA ASN A 51 -9.47 17.87 -12.06
C ASN A 51 -8.94 19.23 -12.51
N GLY A 52 -8.81 19.41 -13.82
CA GLY A 52 -8.62 20.72 -14.42
C GLY A 52 -9.86 21.58 -14.18
N SER A 53 -9.84 22.36 -13.11
CA SER A 53 -10.76 23.49 -12.90
C SER A 53 -10.21 24.47 -11.85
N ALA A 54 -8.91 24.80 -11.95
CA ALA A 54 -8.31 25.90 -11.21
C ALA A 54 -7.31 26.67 -12.09
N LEU A 55 -7.74 26.99 -13.31
CA LEU A 55 -7.16 28.05 -14.15
C LEU A 55 -8.32 28.78 -14.84
N VAL A 56 -9.24 29.36 -14.06
CA VAL A 56 -10.11 30.42 -14.55
C VAL A 56 -9.67 31.68 -13.81
N GLY A 57 -9.25 32.66 -14.59
CA GLY A 57 -8.45 33.79 -14.14
C GLY A 57 -9.12 34.67 -13.09
N GLN A 58 -8.26 35.23 -12.25
CA GLN A 58 -8.38 36.61 -11.82
C GLN A 58 -7.01 37.27 -12.03
N GLN A 59 -6.82 37.84 -13.21
CA GLN A 59 -6.04 39.07 -13.33
C GLN A 59 -7.05 40.23 -13.36
N ALA A 60 -6.67 41.31 -12.67
CA ALA A 60 -7.16 42.68 -12.70
C ALA A 60 -8.04 43.17 -11.53
N ALA A 61 -7.65 44.36 -11.04
CA ALA A 61 -8.09 45.18 -9.92
C ALA A 61 -7.52 44.77 -8.55
N SER A 62 -6.56 45.48 -7.92
CA SER A 62 -6.32 46.93 -7.88
C SER A 62 -4.81 47.24 -7.75
#